data_AF-A0A2M6Y7H9-F1
#
_entry.id   AF-A0A2M6Y7H9-F1
#
_cell.length_a   1.000
_cell.length_b   1.000
_cell.length_c   1.000
_cell.angle_alpha   90.00
_cell.angle_beta   90.00
_cell.angle_gamma   90.00
#
_symmetry.space_group_name_H-M   'P 1'
#
loop_
_entity.id
_entity.type
_entity.pdbx_description
1 polymer ?
#
loop_
_entity_poly.entity_id
_entity_poly.type
_entity_poly.pdbx_seq_one_letter_code
_entity_poly.pdbx_strand_id
1 'polypeptide(L)'
;MPSRPLPQRPTKRRFMTEEIKNSNWKPRKGQIIAAKQMTAAEKWFEIKLDDGDLDHEPGQFVQVELYGIGEAPVSVCSSPTRRGSFELTVRAAGR
;
A
#
# COMPACT_ATOMS: atom_id res chain seq x y z
N MET A 1 1.50 -52.51 35.39
CA MET A 1 0.66 -51.53 34.65
C MET A 1 1.34 -50.16 34.71
N PRO A 2 2.16 -49.76 33.73
CA PRO A 2 2.76 -48.42 33.75
C PRO A 2 1.78 -47.38 33.18
N SER A 3 1.64 -46.29 33.93
CA SER A 3 0.77 -45.14 33.70
C SER A 3 1.11 -44.44 32.38
N ARG A 4 0.11 -44.23 31.53
CA ARG A 4 0.22 -43.51 30.25
C ARG A 4 0.40 -42.00 30.53
N PRO A 5 1.48 -41.34 30.04
CA PRO A 5 1.61 -39.90 30.21
C PRO A 5 0.62 -39.16 29.30
N LEU A 6 0.01 -38.10 29.84
CA LEU A 6 -0.92 -37.21 29.13
C LEU A 6 -0.18 -36.44 28.02
N PRO A 7 -0.82 -36.15 26.88
CA PRO A 7 -0.22 -35.37 25.81
C PRO A 7 -0.01 -33.92 26.27
N GLN A 8 1.25 -33.48 26.27
CA GLN A 8 1.60 -32.09 26.54
C GLN A 8 1.04 -31.22 25.40
N ARG A 9 0.18 -30.25 25.75
CA ARG A 9 -0.28 -29.23 24.81
C ARG A 9 0.92 -28.37 24.38
N PRO A 10 1.20 -28.18 23.09
CA PRO A 10 2.23 -27.24 22.67
C PRO A 10 1.69 -25.81 22.83
N THR A 11 1.93 -25.21 23.99
CA THR A 11 1.73 -23.78 24.22
C THR A 11 3.00 -23.02 23.84
N LYS A 12 3.21 -22.84 22.53
CA LYS A 12 4.12 -21.79 22.03
C LYS A 12 3.41 -21.10 20.88
N ARG A 13 2.67 -20.04 21.21
CA ARG A 13 2.35 -18.99 20.23
C ARG A 13 3.70 -18.43 19.79
N ARG A 14 4.19 -18.93 18.66
CA ARG A 14 5.26 -18.31 17.90
C ARG A 14 4.71 -16.94 17.51
N PHE A 15 5.18 -15.89 18.17
CA PHE A 15 5.12 -14.57 17.57
C PHE A 15 6.01 -14.67 16.34
N MET A 16 5.36 -14.90 15.20
CA MET A 16 6.00 -14.88 13.90
C MET A 16 6.28 -13.40 13.67
N THR A 17 7.50 -12.97 13.99
CA THR A 17 8.06 -11.76 13.41
C THR A 17 8.27 -12.10 11.95
N GLU A 18 7.19 -12.07 11.17
CA GLU A 18 7.28 -11.90 9.73
C GLU A 18 7.89 -10.51 9.54
N GLU A 19 9.23 -10.49 9.50
CA GLU A 19 9.93 -9.40 8.86
C GLU A 19 9.28 -9.22 7.50
N ILE A 20 8.66 -8.05 7.28
CA ILE A 20 8.14 -7.65 5.99
C ILE A 20 9.36 -7.43 5.10
N LYS A 21 10.03 -8.51 4.69
CA LYS A 21 11.27 -8.51 3.89
C LYS A 21 11.08 -7.84 2.53
N ASN A 22 9.83 -7.63 2.13
CA ASN A 22 9.44 -7.00 0.89
C ASN A 22 8.57 -5.75 1.13
N SER A 23 8.86 -5.00 2.20
CA SER A 23 8.16 -3.75 2.43
C SER A 23 8.58 -2.78 1.32
N ASN A 24 7.63 -2.50 0.44
CA ASN A 24 7.78 -1.61 -0.71
C ASN A 24 7.76 -0.13 -0.28
N TRP A 25 8.46 0.18 0.82
CA TRP A 25 8.51 1.49 1.48
C TRP A 25 9.52 2.43 0.82
N LYS A 26 10.32 1.91 -0.11
CA LYS A 26 11.30 2.72 -0.84
C LYS A 26 10.56 3.73 -1.71
N PRO A 27 10.95 5.01 -1.68
CA PRO A 27 10.37 5.99 -2.58
C PRO A 27 10.69 5.58 -4.03
N ARG A 28 9.64 5.42 -4.83
CA ARG A 28 9.74 5.10 -6.26
C ARG A 28 9.24 6.30 -7.06
N LYS A 29 9.94 6.60 -8.14
CA LYS A 29 9.50 7.67 -9.05
C LYS A 29 8.27 7.20 -9.82
N GLY A 30 7.23 8.01 -9.78
CA GLY A 30 6.00 7.82 -10.54
C GLY A 30 5.79 8.98 -11.50
N GLN A 31 5.32 8.68 -12.70
CA GLN A 31 4.90 9.66 -13.69
C GLN A 31 3.37 9.71 -13.73
N ILE A 32 2.82 10.92 -13.66
CA ILE A 32 1.38 11.15 -13.89
C ILE A 32 1.14 11.02 -15.40
N ILE A 33 0.40 9.98 -15.80
CA ILE A 33 0.07 9.72 -17.20
C ILE A 33 -1.30 10.30 -17.58
N ALA A 34 -2.19 10.46 -16.59
CA ALA A 34 -3.46 11.13 -16.76
C ALA A 34 -3.86 11.86 -15.49
N ALA A 35 -4.55 12.99 -15.66
CA ALA A 35 -5.16 13.73 -14.55
C ALA A 35 -6.54 14.23 -15.01
N LYS A 36 -7.53 14.10 -14.14
CA LYS A 36 -8.91 14.52 -14.43
C LYS A 36 -9.49 15.22 -13.21
N GLN A 37 -10.04 16.41 -13.41
CA GLN A 37 -10.85 17.06 -12.39
C GLN A 37 -12.18 16.30 -12.27
N MET A 38 -12.45 15.71 -11.10
CA MET A 38 -13.70 14.96 -10.87
C MET A 38 -14.79 15.89 -10.36
N THR A 39 -14.45 16.78 -9.41
CA THR A 39 -15.37 17.76 -8.82
C THR A 39 -14.63 19.07 -8.54
N ALA A 40 -15.26 20.06 -7.90
CA ALA A 40 -14.59 21.28 -7.47
C ALA A 40 -13.42 21.04 -6.47
N ALA A 41 -13.48 19.96 -5.68
CA ALA A 41 -12.51 19.67 -4.62
C ALA A 41 -11.70 18.39 -4.85
N GLU A 42 -12.18 17.47 -5.69
CA GLU A 42 -11.51 16.19 -5.96
C GLU A 42 -10.88 16.15 -7.36
N LYS A 43 -9.61 15.73 -7.42
CA LYS A 43 -8.88 15.47 -8.65
C LYS A 43 -8.39 14.02 -8.66
N TRP A 44 -8.65 13.35 -9.78
CA TRP A 44 -8.19 12.00 -10.06
C TRP A 44 -6.88 12.04 -10.84
N PHE A 45 -5.98 11.12 -10.50
CA PHE A 45 -4.67 10.97 -11.12
C PHE A 45 -4.41 9.49 -11.41
N GLU A 46 -3.90 9.21 -12.60
CA GLU A 46 -3.34 7.91 -12.94
C GLU A 46 -1.82 8.03 -12.97
N ILE A 47 -1.16 7.22 -12.15
CA ILE A 47 0.29 7.24 -11.94
C ILE A 47 0.86 5.91 -12.38
N LYS A 48 1.90 5.99 -13.21
CA LYS A 48 2.72 4.85 -13.61
C LYS A 48 4.06 4.92 -12.89
N LEU A 49 4.47 3.83 -12.26
CA LEU A 49 5.81 3.76 -11.65
C LEU A 49 6.84 3.39 -12.73
N ASP A 50 8.03 3.96 -12.60
CA ASP A 50 9.14 3.68 -13.54
C ASP A 50 9.70 2.26 -13.33
N ASP A 51 9.66 1.79 -12.09
CA ASP A 51 10.25 0.52 -11.63
C ASP A 51 9.24 -0.66 -11.63
N GLY A 52 8.12 -0.54 -12.34
CA GLY A 52 7.13 -1.62 -12.50
C GLY A 52 5.77 -1.36 -11.83
N ASP A 53 5.19 -2.40 -11.24
CA ASP A 53 3.84 -2.35 -10.65
C ASP A 53 3.87 -1.91 -9.18
N LEU A 54 2.74 -1.37 -8.70
CA LEU A 54 2.58 -1.07 -7.28
C LEU A 54 2.45 -2.36 -6.45
N ASP A 55 1.84 -3.41 -7.03
CA ASP A 55 1.54 -4.70 -6.40
C ASP A 55 0.90 -4.51 -5.01
N HIS A 56 -0.14 -3.67 -4.95
CA HIS A 56 -0.84 -3.35 -3.70
C HIS A 56 -1.99 -4.33 -3.42
N GLU A 57 -2.21 -4.59 -2.14
CA GLU A 57 -3.39 -5.30 -1.64
C GLU A 57 -4.53 -4.32 -1.32
N PRO A 58 -5.81 -4.76 -1.39
CA PRO A 58 -6.94 -3.95 -0.99
C PRO A 58 -6.81 -3.45 0.46
N GLY A 59 -7.00 -2.15 0.67
CA GLY A 59 -6.86 -1.51 1.98
C GLY A 59 -5.47 -0.92 2.26
N GLN A 60 -4.51 -1.09 1.35
CA GLN A 60 -3.24 -0.37 1.41
C GLN A 60 -3.38 1.06 0.88
N PHE A 61 -2.48 1.91 1.35
CA PHE A 61 -2.31 3.29 0.89
C PHE A 61 -0.88 3.49 0.41
N VAL A 62 -0.68 4.53 -0.40
CA VAL A 62 0.64 5.00 -0.80
C VAL A 62 0.97 6.29 -0.10
N GLN A 63 2.25 6.50 0.17
CA GLN A 63 2.77 7.76 0.66
C GLN A 63 3.31 8.55 -0.52
N VAL A 64 2.68 9.67 -0.83
CA VAL A 64 3.08 10.53 -1.94
C VAL A 64 3.89 11.67 -1.38
N GLU A 65 5.11 11.84 -1.86
CA GLU A 65 5.97 12.98 -1.55
C GLU A 65 6.02 13.94 -2.75
N LEU A 66 5.87 15.23 -2.48
CA LEU A 66 6.07 16.31 -3.43
C LEU A 66 7.24 17.17 -2.95
N TYR A 67 8.30 17.25 -3.77
CA TYR A 67 9.50 18.02 -3.44
C TYR A 67 9.17 19.46 -3.07
N GLY A 68 9.51 19.86 -1.84
CA GLY A 68 9.32 21.22 -1.32
C GLY A 68 7.90 21.55 -0.82
N ILE A 69 6.95 20.62 -0.89
CA ILE A 69 5.58 20.80 -0.37
C ILE A 69 5.37 19.94 0.88
N GLY A 70 5.76 18.67 0.82
CA GLY A 70 5.59 17.72 1.91
C GLY A 70 5.14 16.35 1.41
N GLU A 71 4.63 15.55 2.33
CA GLU A 71 4.20 14.17 2.11
C GLU A 71 2.77 13.96 2.62
N ALA A 72 2.00 13.15 1.91
CA ALA A 72 0.64 12.81 2.28
C ALA A 72 0.34 11.33 2.01
N PRO A 73 -0.27 10.62 2.98
CA PRO A 73 -0.81 9.29 2.72
C PRO A 73 -2.08 9.41 1.89
N VAL A 74 -2.15 8.68 0.78
CA VAL A 74 -3.30 8.64 -0.14
C VAL A 74 -3.69 7.19 -0.41
N SER A 75 -4.98 6.87 -0.22
CA SER A 75 -5.50 5.54 -0.51
C SER A 75 -5.50 5.26 -2.01
N VAL A 76 -5.14 4.04 -2.38
CA VAL A 76 -5.18 3.59 -3.78
C VAL A 76 -6.60 3.21 -4.15
N CYS A 77 -7.12 3.77 -5.24
CA CYS A 77 -8.50 3.54 -5.68
C CYS A 77 -8.62 2.51 -6.81
N SER A 78 -7.51 2.10 -7.42
CA SER A 78 -7.48 1.13 -8.52
C SER A 78 -7.51 -0.32 -8.03
N SER A 79 -8.11 -1.19 -8.83
CA SER A 79 -8.07 -2.64 -8.59
C SER A 79 -6.63 -3.17 -8.64
N PRO A 80 -6.24 -4.10 -7.75
CA PRO A 80 -4.92 -4.75 -7.76
C PRO A 80 -4.58 -5.47 -9.09
N THR A 81 -5.62 -5.83 -9.85
CA THR A 81 -5.51 -6.49 -11.15
C THR A 81 -5.11 -5.56 -12.29
N ARG A 82 -5.16 -4.23 -12.10
CA ARG A 82 -4.74 -3.27 -13.12
C ARG A 82 -3.23 -3.12 -13.05
N ARG A 83 -2.54 -3.77 -13.98
CA ARG A 83 -1.06 -3.72 -14.10
C ARG A 83 -0.62 -2.55 -14.97
N GLY A 84 0.48 -1.91 -14.58
CA GLY A 84 1.17 -0.84 -15.28
C GLY A 84 0.86 0.56 -14.78
N SER A 85 -0.23 0.76 -14.03
CA SER A 85 -0.58 2.04 -13.41
C SER A 85 -1.53 1.83 -12.22
N PHE A 86 -1.55 2.81 -11.32
CA PHE A 86 -2.50 2.86 -10.22
C PHE A 86 -3.18 4.24 -10.17
N GLU A 87 -4.35 4.27 -9.55
CA GLU A 87 -5.23 5.43 -9.53
C GLU A 87 -5.31 6.02 -8.13
N LEU A 88 -5.12 7.33 -8.04
CA LEU A 88 -5.28 8.10 -6.82
C LEU A 88 -6.37 9.15 -7.00
N THR A 89 -7.21 9.31 -5.99
CA THR A 89 -8.13 10.45 -5.91
C THR A 89 -7.73 11.31 -4.74
N VAL A 90 -7.31 12.54 -5.02
CA VAL A 90 -6.85 13.49 -4.01
C VAL A 90 -7.89 14.60 -3.87
N ARG A 91 -8.27 14.90 -2.63
CA ARG A 91 -9.14 16.01 -2.28
C ARG A 91 -8.31 17.20 -1.80
N ALA A 92 -8.58 18.38 -2.33
CA ALA A 92 -8.02 19.65 -1.86
C ALA A 92 -8.67 20.07 -0.52
N ALA A 93 -8.31 19.35 0.55
CA ALA A 93 -8.77 19.65 1.91
C ALA A 93 -7.74 20.45 2.74
N GLY A 94 -6.52 20.62 2.21
CA GLY A 94 -5.40 21.32 2.84
C GLY A 94 -4.80 22.39 1.93
N ARG A 95 -3.71 23.01 2.38
CA ARG A 95 -3.03 24.13 1.71
C ARG A 95 -1.68 23.72 1.16
#